data_AF-A0A6V6ZQD5-F1
#
_entry.id   AF-A0A6V6ZQD5-F1
#
_cell.length_a   1.000
_cell.length_b   1.000
_cell.length_c   1.000
_cell.angle_alpha   90.00
_cell.angle_beta   90.00
_cell.angle_gamma   90.00
#
_symmetry.space_group_name_H-M   'P 1'
#
loop_
_entity.id
_entity.type
_entity.pdbx_description
1 polymer ?
#
loop_
_entity_poly.entity_id
_entity_poly.type
_entity_poly.pdbx_seq_one_letter_code
_entity_poly.pdbx_strand_id
1 'polypeptide(L)'
;MSGLGVSPRLSVRGSRARILVIFLVISALVFGMDFQAAANTQNPYVVGNDRGGYLHDRLIELENLQRNRVLVEIRGRVCFSTCTMFLGLPGTCVDAETIFGFHGPSRTGRKLPKKDFDYFSRVMADYYPEPLKSWFMNKARNRISGVYKVKGAELIRMGISPCREV
;
A
#
# COMPACT_ATOMS: atom_id res chain seq x y z
N MET A 1 -26.87 -10.34 93.74
CA MET A 1 -27.05 -8.95 93.26
C MET A 1 -25.78 -8.52 92.56
N SER A 2 -25.90 -7.59 91.60
CA SER A 2 -24.84 -6.97 90.78
C SER A 2 -24.73 -7.54 89.36
N GLY A 3 -25.55 -6.96 88.48
CA GLY A 3 -25.39 -7.06 87.03
C GLY A 3 -24.26 -6.16 86.54
N LEU A 4 -23.61 -6.58 85.46
CA LEU A 4 -22.67 -5.75 84.70
C LEU A 4 -23.30 -5.45 83.33
N GLY A 5 -23.52 -4.16 83.13
CA GLY A 5 -24.17 -3.58 81.96
C GLY A 5 -23.27 -3.58 80.72
N VAL A 6 -23.96 -3.66 79.59
CA VAL A 6 -23.47 -3.44 78.23
C VAL A 6 -23.32 -1.93 77.97
N SER A 7 -22.29 -1.52 77.20
CA SER A 7 -22.31 -0.45 76.16
C SER A 7 -20.86 -0.10 75.71
N PRO A 8 -20.62 0.67 74.63
CA PRO A 8 -20.81 0.28 73.24
C PRO A 8 -19.52 0.48 72.39
N ARG A 9 -19.45 -0.13 71.20
CA ARG A 9 -18.41 0.17 70.20
C ARG A 9 -18.73 1.49 69.48
N LEU A 10 -17.80 2.44 69.52
CA LEU A 10 -17.81 3.64 68.70
C LEU A 10 -17.59 3.29 67.22
N SER A 11 -18.55 3.66 66.39
CA SER A 11 -18.52 3.56 64.93
C SER A 11 -17.90 4.82 64.33
N VAL A 12 -16.69 4.72 63.77
CA VAL A 12 -16.12 5.77 62.90
C VAL A 12 -16.70 5.60 61.51
N ARG A 13 -17.68 6.43 61.16
CA ARG A 13 -18.22 6.58 59.80
C ARG A 13 -17.74 7.91 59.25
N GLY A 14 -16.95 7.89 58.16
CA GLY A 14 -16.51 9.15 57.54
C GLY A 14 -15.64 8.99 56.30
N SER A 15 -16.28 9.09 55.14
CA SER A 15 -15.73 9.78 53.95
C SER A 15 -14.59 9.14 53.17
N ARG A 16 -14.89 8.06 52.41
CA ARG A 16 -14.06 7.63 51.26
C ARG A 16 -14.81 7.56 49.92
N ALA A 17 -15.96 8.23 49.81
CA ALA A 17 -16.90 7.96 48.72
C ALA A 17 -17.17 9.14 47.76
N ARG A 18 -16.35 10.20 47.74
CA ARG A 18 -16.59 11.34 46.83
C ARG A 18 -15.48 11.67 45.83
N ILE A 19 -14.29 11.09 45.96
CA ILE A 19 -13.18 11.35 45.01
C ILE A 19 -13.10 10.30 43.89
N LEU A 20 -13.61 9.08 44.11
CA LEU A 20 -13.48 8.00 43.13
C LEU A 20 -14.45 8.06 41.94
N VAL A 21 -15.57 8.80 42.07
CA VAL A 21 -16.63 8.83 41.04
C VAL A 21 -16.30 9.79 39.89
N ILE A 22 -15.54 10.86 40.14
CA ILE A 22 -15.23 11.87 39.13
C ILE A 22 -14.22 11.35 38.10
N PHE A 23 -13.24 10.54 38.51
CA PHE A 23 -12.25 9.95 37.58
C PHE A 23 -12.82 8.88 36.65
N LEU A 24 -13.85 8.13 37.08
CA LEU A 24 -14.49 7.12 36.24
C LEU A 24 -15.37 7.72 35.14
N VAL A 25 -16.00 8.87 35.40
CA VAL A 25 -16.85 9.56 34.40
C VAL A 25 -16.00 10.26 33.33
N ILE A 26 -14.83 10.79 33.68
CA ILE A 26 -13.95 11.46 32.70
C ILE A 26 -13.28 10.44 31.78
N SER A 27 -12.85 9.27 32.28
CA SER A 27 -12.32 8.21 31.40
C SER A 27 -13.36 7.71 30.40
N ALA A 28 -14.63 7.57 30.78
CA ALA A 28 -15.68 7.10 29.88
C ALA A 28 -16.03 8.09 28.75
N LEU A 29 -15.75 9.38 28.92
CA LEU A 29 -16.04 10.42 27.91
C LEU A 29 -14.96 10.55 26.84
N VAL A 30 -13.75 10.02 27.06
CA VAL A 30 -12.62 10.18 26.12
C VAL A 30 -12.50 8.98 25.16
N PHE A 31 -13.11 7.83 25.48
CA PHE A 31 -13.08 6.61 24.64
C PHE A 31 -14.08 6.60 23.47
N GLY A 32 -14.94 7.61 23.34
CA GLY A 32 -16.00 7.65 22.31
C GLY A 32 -15.66 8.44 21.04
N MET A 33 -14.43 8.93 20.89
CA MET A 33 -14.02 9.58 19.64
C MET A 33 -13.57 8.51 18.64
N ASP A 34 -14.54 7.88 17.97
CA ASP A 34 -14.28 7.14 16.75
C ASP A 34 -13.64 8.11 15.74
N PHE A 35 -12.32 8.01 15.57
CA PHE A 35 -11.64 8.59 14.41
C PHE A 35 -12.11 7.82 13.18
N GLN A 36 -13.28 8.18 12.66
CA GLN A 36 -13.67 7.84 11.30
C GLN A 36 -12.69 8.58 10.39
N ALA A 37 -11.58 7.91 10.05
CA ALA A 37 -10.73 8.35 8.97
C ALA A 37 -11.63 8.46 7.74
N ALA A 38 -11.90 9.69 7.32
CA ALA A 38 -12.62 9.93 6.08
C ALA A 38 -11.86 9.20 4.97
N ALA A 39 -12.42 8.09 4.48
CA ALA A 39 -11.90 7.42 3.31
C ALA A 39 -11.94 8.46 2.20
N ASN A 40 -10.77 8.87 1.73
CA ASN A 40 -10.65 9.86 0.67
C ASN A 40 -11.35 9.27 -0.57
N THR A 41 -12.56 9.74 -0.87
CA THR A 41 -13.38 9.31 -2.01
C THR A 41 -12.84 9.88 -3.33
N GLN A 42 -11.52 10.00 -3.46
CA GLN A 42 -10.92 10.38 -4.74
C GLN A 42 -11.06 9.19 -5.67
N ASN A 43 -11.56 9.46 -6.88
CA ASN A 43 -11.58 8.46 -7.93
C ASN A 43 -10.16 7.94 -8.14
N PRO A 44 -9.99 6.61 -8.28
CA PRO A 44 -8.68 6.06 -8.54
C PRO A 44 -8.10 6.60 -9.85
N TYR A 45 -6.77 6.66 -9.92
CA TYR A 45 -6.07 6.88 -11.18
C TYR A 45 -6.14 5.60 -12.01
N VAL A 46 -6.96 5.62 -13.05
CA VAL A 46 -7.17 4.46 -13.94
C VAL A 46 -6.16 4.48 -15.07
N VAL A 47 -5.25 3.51 -15.06
CA VAL A 47 -4.28 3.27 -16.13
C VAL A 47 -4.97 2.47 -17.24
N GLY A 48 -5.22 3.13 -18.37
CA GLY A 48 -5.75 2.52 -19.59
C GLY A 48 -4.67 1.76 -20.37
N ASN A 49 -4.79 1.74 -21.71
CA ASN A 49 -3.76 1.14 -22.56
C ASN A 49 -2.49 2.01 -22.53
N ASP A 50 -1.41 1.50 -21.93
CA ASP A 50 -0.16 2.21 -21.80
C ASP A 50 1.01 1.32 -22.26
N ARG A 51 1.77 1.79 -23.25
CA ARG A 51 2.92 1.09 -23.82
C ARG A 51 4.25 1.47 -23.16
N GLY A 52 4.18 2.33 -22.15
CA GLY A 52 5.31 2.96 -21.46
C GLY A 52 5.82 4.18 -22.20
N GLY A 53 7.00 4.64 -21.79
CA GLY A 53 7.62 5.87 -22.28
C GLY A 53 8.97 6.10 -21.63
N TYR A 54 9.36 7.35 -21.49
CA TYR A 54 10.62 7.69 -20.83
C TYR A 54 10.58 7.36 -19.34
N LEU A 55 11.67 6.78 -18.85
CA LEU A 55 11.79 6.40 -17.45
C LEU A 55 11.72 7.63 -16.52
N HIS A 56 12.32 8.76 -16.92
CA HIS A 56 12.30 9.99 -16.13
C HIS A 56 10.87 10.49 -15.87
N ASP A 57 10.08 10.64 -16.94
CA ASP A 57 8.70 11.11 -16.85
C ASP A 57 7.84 10.18 -15.98
N ARG A 58 8.05 8.85 -16.12
CA ARG A 58 7.36 7.87 -15.28
C ARG A 58 7.73 8.00 -13.81
N LEU A 59 8.99 8.25 -13.48
CA LEU A 59 9.41 8.43 -12.08
C LEU A 59 8.73 9.66 -11.45
N ILE A 60 8.59 10.76 -12.19
CA ILE A 60 7.86 11.95 -11.73
C ILE A 60 6.38 11.63 -11.49
N GLU A 61 5.75 10.91 -12.41
CA GLU A 61 4.36 10.49 -12.29
C GLU A 61 4.14 9.60 -11.05
N LEU A 62 5.00 8.59 -10.86
CA LEU A 62 4.96 7.69 -9.71
C LEU A 62 5.14 8.44 -8.40
N GLU A 63 6.10 9.36 -8.33
CA GLU A 63 6.33 10.19 -7.15
C GLU A 63 5.11 11.04 -6.80
N ASN A 64 4.47 11.66 -7.79
CA ASN A 64 3.27 12.46 -7.58
C ASN A 64 2.10 11.62 -7.07
N LEU A 65 1.85 10.45 -7.66
CA LEU A 65 0.80 9.55 -7.21
C LEU A 65 1.05 9.05 -5.78
N GLN A 66 2.29 8.65 -5.48
CA GLN A 66 2.68 8.18 -4.16
C GLN A 66 2.54 9.28 -3.09
N ARG A 67 3.07 10.49 -3.37
CA ARG A 67 3.02 11.63 -2.45
C ARG A 67 1.58 12.02 -2.11
N ASN A 68 0.68 11.95 -3.09
CA ASN A 68 -0.73 12.28 -2.94
C ASN A 68 -1.59 11.10 -2.47
N ARG A 69 -1.00 9.92 -2.23
CA ARG A 69 -1.70 8.69 -1.80
C ARG A 69 -2.86 8.34 -2.73
N VAL A 70 -2.68 8.54 -4.03
CA VAL A 70 -3.69 8.22 -5.04
C VAL A 70 -3.70 6.71 -5.28
N LEU A 71 -4.86 6.08 -5.17
CA LEU A 71 -5.03 4.67 -5.52
C LEU A 71 -4.93 4.51 -7.04
N VAL A 72 -4.25 3.47 -7.48
CA VAL A 72 -4.02 3.20 -8.91
C VAL A 72 -4.68 1.89 -9.32
N GLU A 73 -5.41 1.92 -10.43
CA GLU A 73 -6.05 0.74 -11.01
C GLU A 73 -5.55 0.54 -12.44
N ILE A 74 -4.94 -0.60 -12.72
CA ILE A 74 -4.49 -0.93 -14.08
C ILE A 74 -5.56 -1.75 -14.78
N ARG A 75 -6.28 -1.11 -15.73
CA ARG A 75 -7.46 -1.67 -16.42
C ARG A 75 -7.34 -1.71 -17.94
N GLY A 76 -6.23 -1.22 -18.50
CA GLY A 76 -5.97 -1.33 -19.94
C GLY A 76 -5.83 -2.77 -20.41
N ARG A 77 -5.99 -3.01 -21.71
CA ARG A 77 -5.64 -4.30 -22.33
C ARG A 77 -4.13 -4.57 -22.27
N VAL A 78 -3.31 -3.52 -22.25
CA VAL A 78 -1.85 -3.60 -22.20
C VAL A 78 -1.25 -2.58 -21.22
N CYS A 79 -0.19 -3.01 -20.54
CA CYS A 79 0.64 -2.17 -19.68
C CYS A 79 2.11 -2.59 -19.85
N PHE A 80 2.85 -1.91 -20.73
CA PHE A 80 4.22 -2.32 -21.12
C PHE A 80 5.29 -1.37 -20.61
N SER A 81 6.53 -1.88 -20.53
CA SER A 81 7.71 -1.09 -20.21
C SER A 81 7.53 -0.36 -18.87
N THR A 82 7.75 0.96 -18.84
CA THR A 82 7.58 1.81 -17.66
C THR A 82 6.16 1.81 -17.10
N CYS A 83 5.13 1.43 -17.87
CA CYS A 83 3.77 1.19 -17.32
C CYS A 83 3.77 0.21 -16.15
N THR A 84 4.56 -0.86 -16.27
CA THR A 84 4.61 -1.90 -15.24
C THR A 84 5.11 -1.37 -13.90
N MET A 85 5.77 -0.21 -13.84
CA MET A 85 6.26 0.38 -12.59
C MET A 85 5.14 0.89 -11.68
N PHE A 86 3.91 1.08 -12.18
CA PHE A 86 2.76 1.36 -11.31
C PHE A 86 2.48 0.25 -10.30
N LEU A 87 2.93 -0.99 -10.57
CA LEU A 87 2.79 -2.13 -9.67
C LEU A 87 3.46 -1.91 -8.31
N GLY A 88 4.41 -0.96 -8.21
CA GLY A 88 5.12 -0.64 -6.98
C GLY A 88 4.41 0.37 -6.09
N LEU A 89 3.33 1.01 -6.57
CA LEU A 89 2.61 1.97 -5.75
C LEU A 89 1.73 1.26 -4.71
N PRO A 90 1.63 1.80 -3.47
CA PRO A 90 0.78 1.22 -2.44
C PRO A 90 -0.68 1.16 -2.86
N GLY A 91 -1.31 0.00 -2.70
CA GLY A 91 -2.72 -0.18 -3.02
C GLY A 91 -3.02 -0.29 -4.52
N THR A 92 -2.01 -0.39 -5.40
CA THR A 92 -2.24 -0.68 -6.81
C THR A 92 -2.96 -2.01 -6.98
N CYS A 93 -4.00 -2.01 -7.81
CA CYS A 93 -4.64 -3.24 -8.28
C CYS A 93 -4.50 -3.41 -9.80
N VAL A 94 -4.70 -4.65 -10.27
CA VAL A 94 -4.66 -4.98 -11.70
C VAL A 94 -5.88 -5.76 -12.16
N ASP A 95 -6.31 -5.50 -13.38
CA ASP A 95 -7.27 -6.33 -14.10
C ASP A 95 -6.58 -7.63 -14.58
N ALA A 96 -7.25 -8.77 -14.34
CA ALA A 96 -6.74 -10.11 -14.65
C ALA A 96 -6.42 -10.31 -16.14
N GLU A 97 -7.12 -9.61 -17.03
CA GLU A 97 -7.00 -9.74 -18.47
C GLU A 97 -5.93 -8.83 -19.09
N THR A 98 -5.45 -7.84 -18.35
CA THR A 98 -4.35 -6.95 -18.76
C THR A 98 -3.13 -7.77 -19.14
N ILE A 99 -2.48 -7.42 -20.25
CA ILE A 99 -1.18 -7.97 -20.62
C ILE A 99 -0.08 -7.01 -20.17
N PHE A 100 0.76 -7.46 -19.26
CA PHE A 100 1.94 -6.75 -18.78
C PHE A 100 3.17 -7.11 -19.61
N GLY A 101 3.97 -6.13 -19.98
CA GLY A 101 5.11 -6.30 -20.88
C GLY A 101 6.41 -5.85 -20.22
N PHE A 102 7.26 -6.79 -19.86
CA PHE A 102 8.54 -6.51 -19.19
C PHE A 102 9.73 -6.64 -20.14
N HIS A 103 10.66 -5.70 -20.06
CA HIS A 103 11.90 -5.71 -20.83
C HIS A 103 12.97 -4.86 -20.12
N GLY A 104 14.22 -4.95 -20.55
CA GLY A 104 15.32 -4.15 -20.00
C GLY A 104 15.37 -2.72 -20.52
N PRO A 105 15.99 -1.80 -19.76
CA PRO A 105 16.15 -0.43 -20.20
C PRO A 105 16.96 -0.38 -21.50
N SER A 106 16.49 0.43 -22.43
CA SER A 106 17.09 0.62 -23.75
C SER A 106 17.02 2.08 -24.15
N ARG A 107 17.91 2.51 -25.06
CA ARG A 107 17.81 3.80 -25.74
C ARG A 107 17.47 3.52 -27.19
N THR A 108 16.30 3.99 -27.63
CA THR A 108 15.77 3.76 -28.98
C THR A 108 15.79 2.27 -29.40
N GLY A 109 15.47 1.38 -28.46
CA GLY A 109 15.46 -0.07 -28.66
C GLY A 109 16.84 -0.73 -28.66
N ARG A 110 17.92 0.03 -28.47
CA ARG A 110 19.29 -0.50 -28.34
C ARG A 110 19.67 -0.66 -26.87
N LYS A 111 20.39 -1.75 -26.59
CA LYS A 111 20.88 -2.03 -25.24
C LYS A 111 21.80 -0.89 -24.78
N LEU A 112 21.62 -0.47 -23.53
CA LEU A 112 22.49 0.51 -22.90
C LEU A 112 23.89 -0.08 -22.59
N PRO A 113 24.92 0.76 -22.42
CA PRO A 113 26.17 0.33 -21.81
C PRO A 113 25.93 -0.38 -20.47
N LYS A 114 26.78 -1.36 -20.13
CA LYS A 114 26.53 -2.26 -18.98
C LYS A 114 26.21 -1.51 -17.68
N LYS A 115 26.96 -0.45 -17.36
CA LYS A 115 26.76 0.35 -16.15
C LYS A 115 25.35 0.95 -16.09
N ASP A 116 24.94 1.62 -17.17
CA ASP A 116 23.62 2.27 -17.26
C ASP A 116 22.50 1.23 -17.30
N PHE A 117 22.70 0.14 -18.05
CA PHE A 117 21.78 -0.98 -18.09
C PHE A 117 21.54 -1.56 -16.69
N ASP A 118 22.60 -1.79 -15.92
CA ASP A 118 22.51 -2.31 -14.55
C ASP A 118 21.88 -1.32 -13.58
N TYR A 119 22.19 -0.03 -13.72
CA TYR A 119 21.59 1.02 -12.91
C TYR A 119 20.08 1.12 -13.17
N PHE A 120 19.68 1.35 -14.42
CA PHE A 120 18.25 1.54 -14.74
C PHE A 120 17.43 0.26 -14.59
N SER A 121 18.03 -0.92 -14.72
CA SER A 121 17.33 -2.15 -14.40
C SER A 121 16.95 -2.20 -12.92
N ARG A 122 17.85 -1.77 -12.02
CA ARG A 122 17.54 -1.69 -10.58
C ARG A 122 16.49 -0.64 -10.29
N VAL A 123 16.60 0.54 -10.90
CA VAL A 123 15.58 1.61 -10.78
C VAL A 123 14.19 1.10 -11.16
N MET A 124 14.05 0.38 -12.28
CA MET A 124 12.77 -0.21 -12.65
C MET A 124 12.34 -1.31 -11.66
N ALA A 125 13.26 -2.19 -11.27
CA ALA A 125 12.98 -3.33 -10.40
C ALA A 125 12.57 -2.94 -8.97
N ASP A 126 12.97 -1.76 -8.50
CA ASP A 126 12.58 -1.25 -7.19
C ASP A 126 11.08 -0.93 -7.09
N TYR A 127 10.38 -0.85 -8.22
CA TYR A 127 8.92 -0.72 -8.30
C TYR A 127 8.20 -2.06 -8.51
N TYR A 128 8.88 -3.19 -8.36
CA TYR A 128 8.23 -4.49 -8.43
C TYR A 128 8.23 -5.14 -7.03
N PRO A 129 7.09 -5.68 -6.56
CA PRO A 129 7.08 -6.51 -5.36
C PRO A 129 7.80 -7.84 -5.63
N GLU A 130 8.27 -8.52 -4.59
CA GLU A 130 8.66 -9.92 -4.73
C GLU A 130 7.41 -10.79 -4.94
N PRO A 131 7.47 -11.86 -5.76
CA PRO A 131 8.64 -12.42 -6.45
C PRO A 131 8.95 -11.78 -7.83
N LEU A 132 8.15 -10.81 -8.28
CA LEU A 132 8.25 -10.20 -9.61
C LEU A 132 9.58 -9.46 -9.80
N LYS A 133 10.08 -8.77 -8.77
CA LYS A 133 11.39 -8.10 -8.76
C LYS A 133 12.53 -9.06 -9.09
N SER A 134 12.63 -10.17 -8.36
CA SER A 134 13.64 -11.20 -8.61
C SER A 134 13.53 -11.79 -10.01
N TRP A 135 12.32 -12.11 -10.46
CA TRP A 135 12.08 -12.61 -11.81
C TRP A 135 12.51 -11.60 -12.89
N PHE A 136 12.18 -10.31 -12.72
CA PHE A 136 12.57 -9.26 -13.64
C PHE A 136 14.10 -9.14 -13.72
N MET A 137 14.77 -9.10 -12.57
CA MET A 137 16.22 -8.96 -12.48
C MET A 137 16.97 -10.16 -13.06
N ASN A 138 16.42 -11.37 -12.96
CA ASN A 138 17.07 -12.57 -13.49
C ASN A 138 16.75 -12.81 -14.97
N LYS A 139 15.54 -12.47 -15.42
CA LYS A 139 15.03 -12.86 -16.73
C LYS A 139 14.62 -11.66 -17.58
N ALA A 140 13.63 -10.89 -17.14
CA ALA A 140 12.93 -9.98 -18.05
C ALA A 140 13.79 -8.82 -18.54
N ARG A 141 14.67 -8.28 -17.68
CA ARG A 141 15.59 -7.19 -18.04
C ARG A 141 16.52 -7.54 -19.19
N ASN A 142 16.80 -8.82 -19.44
CA ASN A 142 17.73 -9.23 -20.49
C ASN A 142 17.08 -9.21 -21.89
N ARG A 143 15.76 -9.03 -21.98
CA ARG A 143 15.07 -8.80 -23.25
C ARG A 143 15.15 -7.33 -23.63
N ILE A 144 15.76 -7.05 -24.78
CA ILE A 144 15.91 -5.70 -25.31
C ILE A 144 14.94 -5.47 -26.48
N SER A 145 14.77 -6.47 -27.34
CA SER A 145 13.76 -6.44 -28.41
C SER A 145 12.46 -7.08 -27.94
N GLY A 146 11.36 -6.34 -28.06
CA GLY A 146 10.03 -6.76 -27.60
C GLY A 146 9.91 -6.85 -26.08
N VAL A 147 8.91 -7.60 -25.61
CA VAL A 147 8.58 -7.75 -24.18
C VAL A 147 8.32 -9.20 -23.79
N TYR A 148 8.60 -9.54 -22.53
CA TYR A 148 8.02 -10.72 -21.89
C TYR A 148 6.60 -10.36 -21.47
N LYS A 149 5.63 -11.08 -22.03
CA LYS A 149 4.22 -10.88 -21.75
C LYS A 149 3.80 -11.72 -20.56
N VAL A 150 3.14 -11.10 -19.59
CA VAL A 150 2.59 -11.72 -18.38
C VAL A 150 1.14 -11.26 -18.24
N LYS A 151 0.19 -12.18 -18.02
CA LYS A 151 -1.21 -11.82 -17.78
C LYS A 151 -1.39 -11.25 -16.38
N GLY A 152 -2.35 -10.34 -16.20
CA GLY A 152 -2.72 -9.81 -14.88
C GLY A 152 -3.05 -10.92 -13.89
N ALA A 153 -3.76 -11.97 -14.33
CA ALA A 153 -4.05 -13.15 -13.52
C ALA A 153 -2.80 -13.86 -12.98
N GLU A 154 -1.66 -13.77 -13.67
CA GLU A 154 -0.39 -14.30 -13.17
C GLU A 154 0.26 -13.38 -12.14
N LEU A 155 0.21 -12.07 -12.37
CA LEU A 155 0.66 -11.09 -11.38
C LEU A 155 -0.16 -11.16 -10.08
N ILE A 156 -1.46 -11.44 -10.19
CA ILE A 156 -2.32 -11.66 -9.03
C ILE A 156 -1.88 -12.91 -8.25
N ARG A 157 -1.57 -14.01 -8.96
CA ARG A 157 -0.98 -15.21 -8.33
C ARG A 157 0.38 -14.94 -7.67
N MET A 158 1.09 -13.91 -8.12
CA MET A 158 2.35 -13.44 -7.52
C MET A 158 2.14 -12.46 -6.35
N GLY A 159 0.90 -12.16 -5.94
CA GLY A 159 0.59 -11.34 -4.77
C GLY A 159 0.20 -9.89 -5.06
N ILE A 160 0.04 -9.50 -6.33
CA ILE A 160 -0.52 -8.19 -6.68
C ILE A 160 -2.05 -8.23 -6.51
N SER A 161 -2.64 -7.16 -5.99
CA SER A 161 -4.08 -7.15 -5.71
C SER A 161 -4.91 -7.15 -7.00
N PRO A 162 -5.99 -7.95 -7.10
CA PRO A 162 -6.95 -7.83 -8.20
C PRO A 162 -7.77 -6.55 -8.03
N CYS A 163 -8.08 -5.89 -9.14
CA CYS A 163 -9.08 -4.82 -9.10
C CYS A 163 -10.47 -5.40 -8.85
N ARG A 164 -11.28 -4.69 -8.07
CA ARG A 164 -12.69 -5.03 -7.92
C ARG A 164 -13.41 -4.78 -9.24
N GLU A 165 -14.30 -5.69 -9.60
CA GLU A 165 -15.28 -5.45 -10.65
C GLU A 165 -16.18 -4.28 -10.22
N VAL A 166 -16.52 -3.42 -11.18
CA VAL A 166 -17.39 -2.25 -10.97
C VAL A 166 -18.75 -2.57 -11.57
#